data_AF-A0A0G0M6Q9-F1
#
_entry.id   AF-A0A0G0M6Q9-F1
#
_cell.length_a   1.000
_cell.length_b   1.000
_cell.length_c   1.000
_cell.angle_alpha   90.00
_cell.angle_beta   90.00
_cell.angle_gamma   90.00
#
_symmetry.space_group_name_H-M   'P 1'
#
loop_
_entity.id
_entity.type
_entity.pdbx_description
1 polymer ?
#
loop_
_entity_poly.entity_id
_entity_poly.type
_entity_poly.pdbx_seq_one_letter_code
_entity_poly.pdbx_strand_id
1 'polypeptide(L)'
;KNNPRVKSSKLIYFFLMDKDFGGVIWTKHALDKLGERGISQSDAWATWRNPEQSRKAKIPGAWVYYKTYGGQKIEVVAKKNEKGEWVILSVWSRPVYGKEVKTEPFLKFIFRKIFGV
;
A
#
# COMPACT_ATOMS: atom_id res chain seq x y z
N LYS A 1 11.50 -17.21 15.69
CA LYS A 1 11.64 -16.78 17.11
C LYS A 1 10.45 -15.87 17.46
N ASN A 2 9.60 -16.26 18.40
CA ASN A 2 8.44 -15.48 18.83
C ASN A 2 8.86 -14.47 19.92
N ASN A 3 9.05 -13.20 19.56
CA ASN A 3 9.34 -12.12 20.51
C ASN A 3 8.01 -11.55 21.08
N PRO A 4 7.75 -11.68 22.38
CA PRO A 4 6.49 -11.22 22.99
C PRO A 4 6.27 -9.70 22.88
N ARG A 5 7.34 -8.88 22.85
CA ARG A 5 7.22 -7.42 22.66
C ARG A 5 6.70 -7.05 21.26
N VAL A 6 7.19 -7.72 20.22
CA VAL A 6 6.74 -7.51 18.83
C VAL A 6 5.32 -8.03 18.63
N LYS A 7 4.95 -9.11 19.34
CA LYS A 7 3.59 -9.65 19.31
C LYS A 7 2.60 -8.68 19.96
N SER A 8 2.98 -8.08 21.09
CA SER A 8 2.17 -7.09 21.81
C SER A 8 1.99 -5.80 20.99
N SER A 9 3.06 -5.25 20.38
CA SER A 9 2.93 -4.05 19.54
C SER A 9 2.04 -4.31 18.31
N LYS A 10 2.20 -5.44 17.63
CA LYS A 10 1.33 -5.82 16.50
C LYS A 10 -0.14 -5.96 16.91
N LEU A 11 -0.41 -6.49 18.11
CA LEU A 11 -1.77 -6.59 18.65
C LEU A 11 -2.38 -5.22 18.92
N ILE A 12 -1.59 -4.28 19.43
CA ILE A 12 -2.04 -2.90 19.70
C ILE A 12 -2.37 -2.19 18.39
N TYR A 13 -1.50 -2.28 17.37
CA TYR A 13 -1.77 -1.71 16.05
C TYR A 13 -3.05 -2.30 15.42
N PHE A 14 -3.26 -3.61 15.56
CA PHE A 14 -4.48 -4.24 15.09
C PHE A 14 -5.74 -3.71 15.80
N PHE A 15 -5.67 -3.49 17.12
CA PHE A 15 -6.80 -2.97 17.89
C PHE A 15 -7.13 -1.51 17.57
N LEU A 16 -6.15 -0.74 17.10
CA LEU A 16 -6.33 0.65 16.68
C LEU A 16 -6.93 0.79 15.27
N MET A 17 -6.91 -0.27 14.46
CA MET A 17 -7.46 -0.24 13.10
C MET A 17 -8.98 -0.47 13.09
N ASP A 18 -9.67 0.28 12.23
CA ASP A 18 -11.13 0.24 12.12
C ASP A 18 -11.56 -0.80 11.06
N LYS A 19 -12.51 -1.67 11.41
CA LYS A 19 -12.96 -2.76 10.53
C LYS A 19 -13.80 -2.24 9.37
N ASP A 20 -14.40 -1.06 9.50
CA ASP A 20 -15.30 -0.47 8.50
C ASP A 20 -14.73 0.84 7.92
N PHE A 21 -13.42 1.04 8.07
CA PHE A 21 -12.72 2.26 7.69
C PHE A 21 -12.99 2.65 6.25
N GLY A 22 -13.48 3.88 6.06
CA GLY A 22 -13.73 4.46 4.74
C GLY A 22 -14.87 3.79 3.97
N GLY A 23 -15.82 3.19 4.69
CA GLY A 23 -17.05 2.61 4.11
C GLY A 23 -16.83 1.26 3.43
N VAL A 24 -15.76 0.54 3.79
CA VAL A 24 -15.46 -0.79 3.27
C VAL A 24 -15.10 -1.73 4.41
N ILE A 25 -15.39 -3.01 4.24
CA ILE A 25 -15.17 -4.03 5.25
C ILE A 25 -13.73 -4.54 5.12
N TRP A 26 -12.95 -4.43 6.19
CA TRP A 26 -11.58 -4.92 6.28
C TRP A 26 -11.54 -6.29 6.93
N THR A 27 -11.05 -7.29 6.19
CA THR A 27 -10.84 -8.61 6.78
C THR A 27 -9.71 -8.56 7.81
N LYS A 28 -9.78 -9.43 8.83
CA LYS A 28 -8.68 -9.63 9.78
C LYS A 28 -7.35 -9.86 9.06
N HIS A 29 -7.37 -10.62 7.97
CA HIS A 29 -6.19 -10.89 7.17
C HIS A 29 -5.60 -9.61 6.56
N ALA A 30 -6.42 -8.72 6.00
CA ALA A 30 -5.95 -7.44 5.47
C ALA A 30 -5.31 -6.57 6.57
N LEU A 31 -5.96 -6.44 7.73
CA LEU A 31 -5.44 -5.67 8.86
C LEU A 31 -4.11 -6.24 9.39
N ASP A 32 -4.01 -7.57 9.51
CA ASP A 32 -2.76 -8.24 9.88
C ASP A 32 -1.62 -7.90 8.89
N LYS A 33 -1.94 -7.84 7.58
CA LYS A 33 -0.95 -7.52 6.53
C LYS A 33 -0.52 -6.06 6.53
N LEU A 34 -1.41 -5.14 6.88
CA LEU A 34 -1.09 -3.73 7.08
C LEU A 34 -0.04 -3.57 8.19
N GLY A 35 -0.33 -4.13 9.37
CA GLY A 35 0.58 -4.05 10.52
C GLY A 35 1.92 -4.73 10.27
N GLU A 36 1.94 -5.86 9.55
CA GLU A 36 3.20 -6.54 9.17
C GLU A 36 4.11 -5.71 8.28
N ARG A 37 3.53 -4.83 7.45
CA ARG A 37 4.27 -4.08 6.42
C ARG A 37 4.43 -2.60 6.76
N GLY A 38 3.91 -2.17 7.92
CA GLY A 38 3.89 -0.76 8.29
C GLY A 38 3.08 0.10 7.32
N ILE A 39 2.06 -0.46 6.67
CA ILE A 39 1.20 0.27 5.74
C ILE A 39 0.05 0.87 6.55
N SER A 40 -0.18 2.18 6.41
CA SER A 40 -1.33 2.81 7.05
C SER A 40 -2.63 2.35 6.39
N GLN A 41 -3.69 2.23 7.18
CA GLN A 41 -5.00 1.85 6.66
C GLN A 41 -5.55 2.90 5.67
N SER A 42 -5.23 4.18 5.92
CA SER A 42 -5.55 5.30 5.01
C SER A 42 -4.87 5.17 3.65
N ASP A 43 -3.59 4.80 3.58
CA ASP A 43 -2.88 4.66 2.29
C ASP A 43 -3.42 3.47 1.48
N ALA A 44 -3.72 2.37 2.17
CA ALA A 44 -4.35 1.22 1.54
C ALA A 44 -5.77 1.57 1.04
N TRP A 45 -6.56 2.28 1.84
CA TRP A 45 -7.88 2.76 1.41
C TRP A 45 -7.78 3.69 0.20
N ALA A 46 -6.85 4.65 0.22
CA ALA A 46 -6.62 5.57 -0.89
C ALA A 46 -6.19 4.83 -2.18
N THR A 47 -5.40 3.78 -2.03
CA THR A 47 -4.98 2.90 -3.13
C THR A 47 -6.17 2.19 -3.79
N TRP A 48 -7.11 1.67 -2.99
CA TRP A 48 -8.32 1.05 -3.52
C TRP A 48 -9.28 2.10 -4.12
N ARG A 49 -9.43 3.26 -3.45
CA ARG A 49 -10.39 4.29 -3.84
C ARG A 49 -10.02 5.02 -5.13
N ASN A 50 -8.73 5.30 -5.32
CA ASN A 50 -8.17 5.99 -6.47
C ASN A 50 -6.87 5.31 -6.94
N PRO A 51 -6.98 4.13 -7.58
CA PRO A 51 -5.84 3.36 -8.05
C PRO A 51 -5.18 4.02 -9.27
N GLU A 52 -3.88 3.78 -9.44
CA GLU A 52 -3.22 4.05 -10.73
C GLU A 52 -3.70 3.07 -11.80
N GLN A 53 -3.79 1.78 -11.43
CA GLN A 53 -4.34 0.75 -12.29
C GLN A 53 -5.03 -0.33 -11.46
N SER A 54 -5.94 -1.03 -12.13
CA SER A 54 -6.65 -2.18 -11.60
C SER A 54 -6.52 -3.37 -12.53
N ARG A 55 -6.41 -4.59 -11.98
CA ARG A 55 -6.39 -5.84 -12.74
C ARG A 55 -7.26 -6.89 -12.07
N LYS A 56 -7.78 -7.85 -12.83
CA LYS A 56 -8.50 -8.99 -12.27
C LYS A 56 -7.56 -9.81 -11.38
N ALA A 57 -8.04 -10.20 -10.20
CA ALA A 57 -7.32 -11.12 -9.33
C ALA A 57 -7.55 -12.57 -9.79
N LYS A 58 -6.76 -13.49 -9.24
CA LYS A 58 -7.00 -14.94 -9.42
C LYS A 58 -8.29 -15.42 -8.74
N ILE A 59 -8.75 -14.68 -7.73
CA ILE A 59 -9.97 -15.00 -6.98
C ILE A 59 -11.18 -14.51 -7.79
N PRO A 60 -12.20 -15.36 -8.04
CA PRO A 60 -13.39 -14.97 -8.80
C PRO A 60 -14.11 -13.76 -8.21
N GLY A 61 -14.32 -12.74 -9.05
CA GLY A 61 -14.98 -11.48 -8.69
C GLY A 61 -14.12 -10.50 -7.90
N ALA A 62 -12.85 -10.83 -7.63
CA ALA A 62 -11.92 -9.94 -6.96
C ALA A 62 -11.02 -9.18 -7.95
N TRP A 63 -10.60 -8.00 -7.53
CA TRP A 63 -9.73 -7.11 -8.27
C TRP A 63 -8.52 -6.74 -7.42
N VAL A 64 -7.39 -6.55 -8.08
CA VAL A 64 -6.18 -5.99 -7.50
C VAL A 64 -6.05 -4.55 -7.97
N TYR A 65 -6.04 -3.64 -7.02
CA TYR A 65 -5.83 -2.21 -7.21
C TYR A 65 -4.43 -1.87 -6.77
N TYR A 66 -3.72 -1.02 -7.50
CA TYR A 66 -2.40 -0.60 -7.04
C TYR A 66 -2.14 0.87 -7.25
N LYS A 67 -1.22 1.38 -6.42
CA LYS A 67 -0.70 2.75 -6.49
C LYS A 67 0.74 2.77 -5.97
N THR A 68 1.55 3.64 -6.53
CA THR A 68 2.97 3.72 -6.21
C THR A 68 3.24 4.97 -5.39
N TYR A 69 3.87 4.80 -4.22
CA TYR A 69 4.26 5.86 -3.29
C TYR A 69 5.76 5.79 -3.09
N GLY A 70 6.51 6.82 -3.51
CA GLY A 70 7.94 6.95 -3.18
C GLY A 70 8.79 5.69 -3.47
N GLY A 71 8.54 4.99 -4.57
CA GLY A 71 9.26 3.75 -4.93
C GLY A 71 8.69 2.46 -4.32
N GLN A 72 7.61 2.54 -3.55
CA GLN A 72 6.87 1.39 -3.02
C GLN A 72 5.52 1.28 -3.72
N LYS A 73 5.23 0.11 -4.29
CA LYS A 73 3.90 -0.18 -4.85
C LYS A 73 3.06 -0.87 -3.80
N ILE A 74 1.95 -0.25 -3.43
CA ILE A 74 0.91 -0.83 -2.58
C ILE A 74 -0.12 -1.49 -3.50
N GLU A 75 -0.48 -2.74 -3.20
CA GLU A 75 -1.52 -3.50 -3.91
C GLU A 75 -2.60 -3.90 -2.92
N VAL A 76 -3.86 -3.63 -3.26
CA VAL A 76 -5.03 -3.95 -2.44
C VAL A 76 -5.93 -4.89 -3.22
N VAL A 77 -6.24 -6.03 -2.63
CA VAL A 77 -7.15 -7.03 -3.20
C VAL A 77 -8.52 -6.81 -2.59
N ALA A 78 -9.52 -6.51 -3.42
CA ALA A 78 -10.89 -6.26 -2.96
C ALA A 78 -11.94 -6.94 -3.84
N LYS A 79 -13.08 -7.27 -3.24
CA LYS A 79 -14.22 -7.91 -3.90
C LYS A 79 -15.52 -7.41 -3.28
N LYS A 80 -16.60 -7.38 -4.05
CA LYS A 80 -17.95 -7.20 -3.50
C LYS A 80 -18.50 -8.50 -2.93
N ASN A 81 -19.09 -8.44 -1.73
CA ASN A 81 -19.85 -9.56 -1.17
C ASN A 81 -21.24 -9.68 -1.83
N GLU A 82 -22.06 -10.63 -1.36
CA GLU A 82 -23.42 -10.87 -1.87
C GLU A 82 -24.36 -9.68 -1.67
N LYS A 83 -24.10 -8.85 -0.64
CA LYS A 83 -24.84 -7.61 -0.37
C LYS A 83 -24.34 -6.42 -1.17
N GLY A 84 -23.33 -6.60 -2.02
CA GLY A 84 -22.72 -5.54 -2.82
C GLY A 84 -21.72 -4.65 -2.07
N GLU A 85 -21.40 -4.98 -0.82
CA GLU A 85 -20.45 -4.26 0.03
C GLU A 85 -19.02 -4.61 -0.38
N TRP A 86 -18.13 -3.63 -0.36
CA TRP A 86 -16.72 -3.85 -0.67
C TRP A 86 -16.00 -4.47 0.52
N VAL A 87 -15.32 -5.58 0.25
CA VAL A 87 -14.51 -6.31 1.22
C VAL A 87 -13.05 -6.28 0.78
N ILE A 88 -12.19 -5.72 1.64
CA ILE A 88 -10.74 -5.74 1.47
C ILE A 88 -10.20 -7.07 1.99
N LEU A 89 -9.76 -7.91 1.06
CA LEU A 89 -9.33 -9.28 1.33
C LEU A 89 -7.87 -9.33 1.80
N SER A 90 -6.99 -8.53 1.19
CA SER A 90 -5.56 -8.56 1.50
C SER A 90 -4.87 -7.29 1.00
N VAL A 91 -3.78 -6.92 1.66
CA VAL A 91 -2.92 -5.79 1.27
C VAL A 91 -1.48 -6.27 1.15
N TRP A 92 -0.81 -5.80 0.11
CA TRP A 92 0.57 -6.13 -0.19
C TRP A 92 1.34 -4.85 -0.50
N SER A 93 2.65 -4.92 -0.30
CA SER A 93 3.56 -3.92 -0.82
C SER A 93 4.77 -4.59 -1.42
N ARG A 94 5.30 -4.02 -2.49
CA ARG A 94 6.59 -4.41 -3.06
C ARG A 94 7.39 -3.18 -3.48
N PRO A 95 8.73 -3.21 -3.35
CA PRO A 95 9.55 -2.18 -3.95
C PRO A 95 9.36 -2.19 -5.47
N VAL A 96 9.32 -1.01 -6.07
CA VAL A 96 9.34 -0.85 -7.53
C VAL A 96 10.79 -0.61 -7.94
N TYR A 97 11.48 -1.67 -8.33
CA TYR A 97 12.77 -1.55 -9.00
C TYR A 97 12.49 -1.21 -10.47
N GLY A 98 12.47 0.09 -10.79
CA GLY A 98 12.19 0.59 -12.13
C GLY A 98 12.79 1.98 -12.34
N LYS A 99 13.93 1.99 -13.07
CA LYS A 99 14.80 3.11 -13.48
C LYS A 99 14.97 4.20 -12.42
N GLU A 100 16.16 4.25 -11.83
CA GLU A 100 16.70 5.51 -11.33
C GLU A 100 16.40 6.59 -12.36
N VAL A 101 15.47 7.49 -12.03
CA VAL A 101 15.48 8.78 -12.68
C VAL A 101 16.83 9.32 -12.25
N LYS A 102 17.81 9.32 -13.16
CA LYS A 102 19.04 10.09 -13.01
C LYS A 102 18.60 11.53 -12.91
N THR A 103 18.15 11.94 -11.74
CA THR A 103 17.98 13.34 -11.40
C THR A 103 19.40 13.84 -11.41
N GLU A 104 19.82 14.44 -12.53
CA GLU A 104 21.08 15.16 -12.54
C GLU A 104 21.04 16.11 -11.34
N PRO A 105 21.99 16.00 -10.39
CA PRO A 105 21.92 16.80 -9.17
C PRO A 105 21.82 18.27 -9.59
N PHE A 106 20.92 19.01 -8.97
CA PHE A 106 20.73 20.45 -9.20
C PHE A 106 22.07 21.23 -9.19
N LEU A 107 23.03 20.76 -8.39
CA LEU A 107 24.43 21.21 -8.36
C LEU A 107 25.15 21.14 -9.72
N LYS A 108 24.92 20.13 -10.55
CA LYS A 108 25.50 20.06 -11.91
C LYS A 108 24.98 21.19 -12.81
N PHE A 109 23.72 21.58 -12.65
CA PHE A 109 23.14 22.72 -13.37
C PHE A 109 23.73 24.05 -12.91
N ILE A 110 23.99 24.20 -11.61
CA ILE A 110 24.67 25.37 -11.04
C ILE A 110 26.14 25.42 -11.49
N PHE A 111 26.86 24.29 -11.44
CA PHE A 111 28.27 24.22 -11.82
C PHE A 111 28.49 24.58 -13.29
N ARG A 112 27.65 24.12 -14.22
CA ARG A 112 27.76 24.49 -15.65
C ARG A 112 27.51 25.98 -15.89
N LYS A 113 26.59 26.59 -15.12
CA LYS A 113 26.28 28.02 -15.23
C LYS A 113 27.41 28.91 -14.69
N ILE A 114 28.16 28.44 -13.69
CA ILE A 114 29.26 29.20 -13.08
C ILE A 114 30.60 28.96 -13.79
N PHE A 115 30.88 27.73 -14.24
CA PHE A 115 32.19 27.35 -14.79
C PHE A 115 32.23 27.16 -16.32
N GLY A 116 31.14 27.45 -17.04
CA GLY A 116 31.18 27.61 -18.49
C GLY A 116 31.67 26.38 -19.28
N VAL A 117 31.07 25.21 -19.03
CA VAL A 117 31.20 23.99 -19.88
C VAL A 117 29.83 23.41 -20.22
#